data_AF-A0AAD0JEU9-F1
#
_entry.id   AF-A0AAD0JEU9-F1
#
_cell.length_a   1.000
_cell.length_b   1.000
_cell.length_c   1.000
_cell.angle_alpha   90.00
_cell.angle_beta   90.00
_cell.angle_gamma   90.00
#
_symmetry.space_group_name_H-M   'P 1'
#
loop_
_entity.id
_entity.type
_entity.pdbx_description
1 polymer ?
#
loop_
_entity_poly.entity_id
_entity_poly.type
_entity_poly.pdbx_seq_one_letter_code
_entity_poly.pdbx_strand_id
1 'polypeptide(L)'
;MADARTVPVLMHHHVSPSPGMITVSPENFESQIAWLAREGWTSLTLDQYAGFLAGKPVPRKSIVITFDDGYLDNWVYAHPILQKYGMHAVVFVVTGWMGEGPVRAHAGVADAVLPPTPDHRGCETAIFQDNRCDDVMMRWSEARAAIEAGTFEVHCHTHTHTRWLQRQDLDRAQRRDGIDQDLARARQVLQAQLGEVSDTLCWPYGDFDQDHIEVARAHGFRYLHTTHPFGRNVVGGDPERIYRFAIRNRPASWLRKRIAQSYHPLLGPLFNGFKARQKKMVPGP
;
A
#
# COMPACT_ATOMS: atom_id res chain seq x y z
N MET A 1 -1.27 28.35 -8.13
CA MET A 1 -1.73 27.13 -8.85
C MET A 1 -2.94 26.60 -8.09
N ALA A 2 -3.92 25.99 -8.75
CA ALA A 2 -5.11 25.46 -8.05
C ALA A 2 -4.73 24.23 -7.20
N ASP A 3 -5.29 24.10 -5.99
CA ASP A 3 -5.06 22.96 -5.11
C ASP A 3 -5.79 21.69 -5.59
N ALA A 4 -5.31 20.52 -5.16
CA ALA A 4 -6.01 19.27 -5.43
C ALA A 4 -7.37 19.26 -4.72
N ARG A 5 -8.42 18.83 -5.44
CA ARG A 5 -9.73 18.51 -4.85
C ARG A 5 -9.90 17.02 -4.56
N THR A 6 -9.04 16.21 -5.14
CA THR A 6 -9.00 14.75 -4.96
C THR A 6 -7.57 14.26 -5.16
N VAL A 7 -7.20 13.23 -4.41
CA VAL A 7 -5.89 12.59 -4.49
C VAL A 7 -6.09 11.08 -4.72
N PRO A 8 -5.65 10.53 -5.87
CA PRO A 8 -5.68 9.10 -6.10
C PRO A 8 -4.65 8.40 -5.23
N VAL A 9 -5.01 7.19 -4.77
CA VAL A 9 -4.11 6.30 -4.04
C VAL A 9 -3.92 5.04 -4.89
N LEU A 10 -2.68 4.77 -5.28
CA LEU A 10 -2.29 3.65 -6.13
C LEU A 10 -1.92 2.46 -5.26
N MET A 11 -2.44 1.27 -5.58
CA MET A 11 -2.18 0.04 -4.84
C MET A 11 -1.32 -0.92 -5.67
N HIS A 12 -0.12 -1.21 -5.18
CA HIS A 12 0.83 -2.20 -5.69
C HIS A 12 1.03 -3.31 -4.67
N HIS A 13 1.60 -4.45 -5.10
CA HIS A 13 2.10 -5.49 -4.19
C HIS A 13 3.54 -5.82 -4.60
N HIS A 14 3.72 -6.34 -5.83
CA HIS A 14 5.03 -6.69 -6.36
C HIS A 14 5.51 -5.74 -7.46
N VAL A 15 6.81 -5.43 -7.45
CA VAL A 15 7.55 -4.93 -8.63
C VAL A 15 8.67 -5.92 -8.92
N SER A 16 8.45 -6.83 -9.88
CA SER A 16 9.34 -7.97 -10.11
C SER A 16 9.36 -8.39 -11.58
N PRO A 17 10.50 -8.89 -12.10
CA PRO A 17 10.56 -9.54 -13.41
C PRO A 17 9.66 -10.79 -13.50
N SER A 18 9.37 -11.44 -12.36
CA SER A 18 8.48 -12.60 -12.29
C SER A 18 7.02 -12.17 -12.53
N PRO A 19 6.34 -12.67 -13.58
CA PRO A 19 4.99 -12.23 -13.91
C PRO A 19 3.96 -12.72 -12.88
N GLY A 20 2.90 -11.95 -12.68
CA GLY A 20 1.82 -12.30 -11.74
C GLY A 20 0.61 -11.38 -11.87
N MET A 21 -0.53 -11.78 -11.29
CA MET A 21 -1.78 -11.01 -11.38
C MET A 21 -1.72 -9.65 -10.66
N ILE A 22 -0.92 -9.57 -9.60
CA ILE A 22 -0.71 -8.37 -8.77
C ILE A 22 0.72 -7.84 -8.89
N THR A 23 1.43 -8.24 -9.94
CA THR A 23 2.82 -7.85 -10.20
C THR A 23 2.88 -6.82 -11.32
N VAL A 24 3.72 -5.80 -11.15
CA VAL A 24 4.13 -4.87 -12.20
C VAL A 24 5.61 -5.17 -12.52
N SER A 25 6.00 -5.21 -13.80
CA SER A 25 7.40 -5.40 -14.14
C SER A 25 8.21 -4.13 -13.83
N PRO A 26 9.53 -4.23 -13.53
CA PRO A 26 10.37 -3.06 -13.29
C PRO A 26 10.29 -2.03 -14.42
N GLU A 27 10.22 -2.45 -15.68
CA GLU A 27 10.14 -1.56 -16.84
C GLU A 27 8.81 -0.79 -16.87
N ASN A 28 7.69 -1.46 -16.58
CA ASN A 28 6.39 -0.81 -16.54
C ASN A 28 6.29 0.13 -15.33
N PHE A 29 6.79 -0.29 -14.17
CA PHE A 29 6.83 0.54 -12.97
C PHE A 29 7.70 1.78 -13.21
N GLU A 30 8.91 1.63 -13.74
CA GLU A 30 9.77 2.74 -14.12
C GLU A 30 9.07 3.68 -15.12
N SER A 31 8.42 3.15 -16.15
CA SER A 31 7.69 4.00 -17.10
C SER A 31 6.64 4.86 -16.40
N GLN A 32 5.93 4.31 -15.41
CA GLN A 32 4.88 4.98 -14.65
C GLN A 32 5.46 6.08 -13.74
N ILE A 33 6.50 5.75 -12.96
CA ILE A 33 7.18 6.69 -12.06
C ILE A 33 7.85 7.81 -12.86
N ALA A 34 8.56 7.49 -13.95
CA ALA A 34 9.20 8.47 -14.83
C ALA A 34 8.18 9.44 -15.44
N TRP A 35 7.00 8.94 -15.84
CA TRP A 35 5.92 9.79 -16.34
C TRP A 35 5.37 10.71 -15.26
N LEU A 36 5.13 10.21 -14.04
CA LEU A 36 4.68 11.03 -12.91
C LEU A 36 5.67 12.18 -12.65
N ALA A 37 6.97 11.86 -12.58
CA ALA A 37 8.02 12.86 -12.33
C ALA A 37 8.09 13.89 -13.46
N ARG A 38 8.14 13.45 -14.72
CA ARG A 38 8.19 14.34 -15.90
C ARG A 38 6.98 15.28 -15.98
N GLU A 39 5.80 14.81 -15.59
CA GLU A 39 4.58 15.62 -15.60
C GLU A 39 4.41 16.48 -14.35
N GLY A 40 5.38 16.49 -13.41
CA GLY A 40 5.32 17.30 -12.20
C GLY A 40 4.23 16.84 -11.23
N TRP A 41 4.04 15.53 -11.09
CA TRP A 41 3.28 14.97 -9.97
C TRP A 41 4.11 14.97 -8.69
N THR A 42 3.44 15.18 -7.56
CA THR A 42 4.02 15.11 -6.22
C THR A 42 3.46 13.88 -5.53
N SER A 43 4.33 12.91 -5.23
CA SER A 43 4.02 11.80 -4.32
C SER A 43 3.94 12.32 -2.88
N LEU A 44 2.78 12.21 -2.25
CA LEU A 44 2.56 12.65 -0.88
C LEU A 44 3.00 11.60 0.13
N THR A 45 3.51 12.06 1.27
CA THR A 45 3.60 11.25 2.50
C THR A 45 2.21 10.99 3.09
N LEU A 46 2.08 10.02 3.99
CA LEU A 46 0.79 9.80 4.67
C LEU A 46 0.39 10.97 5.58
N ASP A 47 1.35 11.68 6.18
CA ASP A 47 1.07 12.90 6.95
C ASP A 47 0.52 14.03 6.08
N GLN A 48 1.09 14.22 4.89
CA GLN A 48 0.59 15.21 3.92
C GLN A 48 -0.81 14.81 3.41
N TYR A 49 -1.03 13.52 3.16
CA TYR A 49 -2.31 13.00 2.71
C TYR A 49 -3.39 13.09 3.79
N ALA A 50 -3.07 12.76 5.04
CA ALA A 50 -3.91 13.00 6.21
C ALA A 50 -4.27 14.48 6.34
N GLY A 51 -3.29 15.36 6.18
CA GLY A 51 -3.49 16.81 6.09
C GLY A 51 -4.49 17.20 4.99
N PHE A 52 -4.36 16.62 3.80
CA PHE A 52 -5.28 16.84 2.68
C PHE A 52 -6.72 16.43 3.03
N LEU A 53 -6.91 15.25 3.62
CA LEU A 53 -8.24 14.81 4.07
C LEU A 53 -8.82 15.78 5.11
N ALA A 54 -7.99 16.34 5.98
CA ALA A 54 -8.36 17.36 6.96
C ALA A 54 -8.49 18.80 6.38
N GLY A 55 -8.33 18.99 5.08
CA GLY A 55 -8.53 20.27 4.40
C GLY A 55 -7.29 21.15 4.23
N LYS A 56 -6.09 20.65 4.54
CA LYS A 56 -4.85 21.33 4.16
C LYS A 56 -4.65 21.25 2.64
N PRO A 57 -4.28 22.36 1.97
CA PRO A 57 -4.06 22.35 0.54
C PRO A 57 -2.81 21.52 0.18
N VAL A 58 -2.90 20.81 -0.94
CA VAL A 58 -1.77 20.10 -1.58
C VAL A 58 -1.75 20.41 -3.08
N PRO A 59 -0.61 20.28 -3.78
CA PRO A 59 -0.51 20.57 -5.20
C PRO A 59 -1.57 19.85 -6.05
N ARG A 60 -2.06 20.49 -7.12
CA ARG A 60 -3.08 19.90 -8.01
C ARG A 60 -2.78 18.47 -8.46
N LYS A 61 -1.51 18.19 -8.74
CA LYS A 61 -0.99 16.91 -9.23
C LYS A 61 -0.40 16.12 -8.07
N SER A 62 -1.17 15.89 -7.01
CA SER A 62 -0.76 15.05 -5.89
C SER A 62 -1.23 13.61 -6.06
N ILE A 63 -0.44 12.66 -5.61
CA ILE A 63 -0.72 11.22 -5.68
C ILE A 63 -0.17 10.52 -4.44
N VAL A 64 -0.77 9.42 -4.02
CA VAL A 64 -0.17 8.52 -3.02
C VAL A 64 0.15 7.20 -3.71
N ILE A 65 1.38 6.74 -3.56
CA ILE A 65 1.85 5.46 -4.13
C ILE A 65 1.98 4.48 -2.96
N THR A 66 1.19 3.41 -2.95
CA THR A 66 1.23 2.42 -1.86
C THR A 66 1.60 1.03 -2.36
N PHE A 67 2.26 0.28 -1.50
CA PHE A 67 2.60 -1.13 -1.62
C PHE A 67 2.03 -1.87 -0.42
N ASP A 68 1.44 -3.03 -0.66
CA ASP A 68 0.93 -3.91 0.40
C ASP A 68 1.93 -5.07 0.63
N ASP A 69 1.80 -5.72 1.78
CA ASP A 69 2.54 -6.90 2.27
C ASP A 69 3.99 -6.68 2.72
N GLY A 70 4.79 -5.91 1.96
CA GLY A 70 6.21 -5.69 2.26
C GLY A 70 7.16 -6.72 1.62
N TYR A 71 6.84 -7.15 0.40
CA TYR A 71 7.68 -8.10 -0.36
C TYR A 71 9.08 -7.55 -0.65
N LEU A 72 10.09 -8.44 -0.64
CA LEU A 72 11.49 -8.11 -0.89
C LEU A 72 11.69 -7.35 -2.21
N ASP A 73 10.91 -7.67 -3.24
CA ASP A 73 11.04 -7.00 -4.54
C ASP A 73 10.71 -5.50 -4.51
N ASN A 74 10.01 -5.02 -3.47
CA ASN A 74 9.80 -3.59 -3.23
C ASN A 74 11.14 -2.89 -2.94
N TRP A 75 12.03 -3.53 -2.18
CA TRP A 75 13.41 -3.09 -1.98
C TRP A 75 14.27 -3.33 -3.22
N VAL A 76 14.19 -4.51 -3.83
CA VAL A 76 15.11 -4.87 -4.92
C VAL A 76 14.88 -4.02 -6.17
N TYR A 77 13.64 -3.72 -6.53
CA TYR A 77 13.32 -3.06 -7.80
C TYR A 77 12.58 -1.72 -7.63
N ALA A 78 11.61 -1.61 -6.72
CA ALA A 78 10.83 -0.37 -6.61
C ALA A 78 11.65 0.77 -5.97
N HIS A 79 12.38 0.50 -4.89
CA HIS A 79 13.25 1.46 -4.19
C HIS A 79 14.22 2.21 -5.13
N PRO A 80 15.09 1.55 -5.93
CA PRO A 80 16.02 2.27 -6.80
C PRO A 80 15.31 3.07 -7.90
N ILE A 81 14.15 2.63 -8.38
CA ILE A 81 13.35 3.38 -9.36
C ILE A 81 12.78 4.64 -8.70
N LEU A 82 12.19 4.53 -7.51
CA LEU A 82 11.68 5.67 -6.75
C LEU A 82 12.79 6.70 -6.49
N GLN A 83 13.96 6.23 -6.05
CA GLN A 83 15.13 7.06 -5.81
C GLN A 83 15.58 7.82 -7.08
N LYS A 84 15.68 7.12 -8.22
CA LYS A 84 16.08 7.70 -9.51
C LYS A 84 15.21 8.88 -9.94
N TYR A 85 13.92 8.85 -9.62
CA TYR A 85 12.97 9.88 -10.04
C TYR A 85 12.55 10.82 -8.90
N GLY A 86 13.18 10.74 -7.73
CA GLY A 86 12.88 11.59 -6.57
C GLY A 86 11.43 11.44 -6.09
N MET A 87 10.90 10.23 -6.14
CA MET A 87 9.53 9.90 -5.77
C MET A 87 9.50 9.13 -4.45
N HIS A 88 8.42 9.36 -3.70
CA HIS A 88 8.13 8.73 -2.42
C HIS A 88 7.00 7.70 -2.57
N ALA A 89 7.06 6.64 -1.78
CA ALA A 89 5.99 5.65 -1.67
C ALA A 89 5.75 5.24 -0.22
N VAL A 90 4.66 4.53 0.00
CA VAL A 90 4.25 3.96 1.28
C VAL A 90 4.28 2.46 1.13
N VAL A 91 4.87 1.74 2.08
CA VAL A 91 4.77 0.29 2.19
C VAL A 91 4.04 -0.09 3.48
N PHE A 92 2.89 -0.74 3.32
CA PHE A 92 2.17 -1.35 4.42
C PHE A 92 2.73 -2.75 4.63
N VAL A 93 3.38 -2.99 5.76
CA VAL A 93 4.08 -4.25 6.04
C VAL A 93 3.26 -5.15 6.96
N VAL A 94 3.28 -6.45 6.67
CA VAL A 94 2.84 -7.47 7.62
C VAL A 94 3.96 -7.69 8.63
N THR A 95 3.80 -7.14 9.82
CA THR A 95 4.94 -7.01 10.76
C THR A 95 5.51 -8.36 11.22
N GLY A 96 4.71 -9.43 11.22
CA GLY A 96 5.16 -10.79 11.53
C GLY A 96 5.89 -11.51 10.40
N TRP A 97 5.88 -10.95 9.18
CA TRP A 97 6.57 -11.51 8.03
C TRP A 97 7.93 -10.85 7.75
N MET A 98 8.13 -9.64 8.28
CA MET A 98 9.38 -8.89 8.15
C MET A 98 10.52 -9.57 8.93
N GLY A 99 11.65 -9.77 8.26
CA GLY A 99 12.84 -10.41 8.84
C GLY A 99 13.84 -9.44 9.49
N GLU A 100 14.81 -10.02 10.18
CA GLU A 100 16.03 -9.33 10.62
C GLU A 100 17.22 -9.75 9.75
N GLY A 101 18.27 -8.93 9.71
CA GLY A 101 19.52 -9.28 9.02
C GLY A 101 20.11 -8.11 8.24
N PRO A 102 21.24 -8.33 7.52
CA PRO A 102 21.86 -7.29 6.72
C PRO A 102 20.99 -6.90 5.52
N VAL A 103 21.18 -5.68 5.05
CA VAL A 103 20.58 -5.15 3.81
C VAL A 103 21.07 -5.98 2.62
N ARG A 104 20.15 -6.51 1.81
CA ARG A 104 20.49 -7.19 0.54
C ARG A 104 20.68 -6.20 -0.59
N ALA A 105 21.32 -6.63 -1.67
CA ALA A 105 21.48 -5.79 -2.85
C ALA A 105 20.14 -5.51 -3.56
N HIS A 106 20.05 -4.34 -4.19
CA HIS A 106 18.95 -3.93 -5.05
C HIS A 106 19.47 -3.59 -6.45
N ALA A 107 18.58 -3.51 -7.44
CA ALA A 107 18.90 -3.32 -8.86
C ALA A 107 19.55 -1.96 -9.21
N GLY A 108 19.68 -1.06 -8.24
CA GLY A 108 20.41 0.21 -8.39
C GLY A 108 21.92 0.08 -8.13
N VAL A 109 22.37 -1.05 -7.56
CA VAL A 109 23.78 -1.31 -7.30
C VAL A 109 24.40 -1.99 -8.53
N ALA A 110 25.40 -1.36 -9.13
CA ALA A 110 26.10 -1.91 -10.31
C ALA A 110 26.72 -3.27 -10.00
N ASP A 111 26.59 -4.21 -10.94
CA ASP A 111 27.15 -5.57 -10.90
C ASP A 111 26.76 -6.43 -9.69
N ALA A 112 25.73 -6.02 -8.94
CA ALA A 112 25.27 -6.77 -7.78
C ALA A 112 24.52 -8.05 -8.16
N VAL A 113 24.78 -9.13 -7.43
CA VAL A 113 23.95 -10.32 -7.47
C VAL A 113 22.68 -10.05 -6.66
N LEU A 114 21.54 -9.97 -7.35
CA LEU A 114 20.25 -9.71 -6.73
C LEU A 114 19.70 -10.97 -6.05
N PRO A 115 18.99 -10.82 -4.91
CA PRO A 115 18.30 -11.95 -4.30
C PRO A 115 17.15 -12.44 -5.21
N PRO A 116 16.75 -13.72 -5.09
CA PRO A 116 15.64 -14.26 -5.88
C PRO A 116 14.32 -13.58 -5.50
N THR A 117 13.53 -13.23 -6.51
CA THR A 117 12.19 -12.66 -6.34
C THR A 117 11.17 -13.53 -7.08
N PRO A 118 10.66 -14.62 -6.45
CA PRO A 118 9.71 -15.51 -7.09
C PRO A 118 8.39 -14.80 -7.41
N ASP A 119 7.50 -15.48 -8.15
CA ASP A 119 6.15 -14.98 -8.34
C ASP A 119 5.34 -15.01 -7.03
N HIS A 120 4.15 -14.40 -7.04
CA HIS A 120 3.32 -14.29 -5.85
C HIS A 120 3.03 -15.65 -5.18
N ARG A 121 2.79 -16.70 -5.97
CA ARG A 121 2.55 -18.05 -5.43
C ARG A 121 3.80 -18.63 -4.78
N GLY A 122 4.98 -18.41 -5.39
CA GLY A 122 6.24 -18.78 -4.79
C GLY A 122 6.48 -18.07 -3.46
N CYS A 123 6.12 -16.79 -3.36
CA CYS A 123 6.14 -16.07 -2.08
C CYS A 123 5.15 -16.66 -1.06
N GLU A 124 3.91 -16.94 -1.44
CA GLU A 124 2.92 -17.58 -0.55
C GLU A 124 3.39 -18.95 -0.05
N THR A 125 3.97 -19.78 -0.92
CA THR A 125 4.58 -21.06 -0.51
C THR A 125 5.70 -20.84 0.50
N ALA A 126 6.62 -19.91 0.24
CA ALA A 126 7.72 -19.61 1.15
C ALA A 126 7.21 -19.16 2.53
N ILE A 127 6.19 -18.30 2.56
CA ILE A 127 5.61 -17.73 3.79
C ILE A 127 4.81 -18.78 4.57
N PHE A 128 3.85 -19.44 3.91
CA PHE A 128 2.84 -20.24 4.61
C PHE A 128 3.16 -21.73 4.71
N GLN A 129 4.07 -22.25 3.87
CA GLN A 129 4.37 -23.68 3.82
C GLN A 129 5.79 -24.00 4.26
N ASP A 130 6.76 -23.18 3.83
CA ASP A 130 8.18 -23.48 4.05
C ASP A 130 8.80 -22.79 5.28
N ASN A 131 8.08 -21.84 5.89
CA ASN A 131 8.62 -20.97 6.95
C ASN A 131 9.90 -20.22 6.53
N ARG A 132 9.90 -19.72 5.28
CA ARG A 132 11.00 -18.99 4.64
C ARG A 132 10.61 -17.54 4.31
N CYS A 133 9.91 -16.86 5.23
CA CYS A 133 9.50 -15.46 5.06
C CYS A 133 10.69 -14.55 4.71
N ASP A 134 11.83 -14.73 5.39
CA ASP A 134 13.03 -13.91 5.17
C ASP A 134 13.54 -13.96 3.72
N ASP A 135 13.31 -15.05 2.99
CA ASP A 135 13.75 -15.18 1.59
C ASP A 135 12.97 -14.27 0.63
N VAL A 136 11.73 -13.90 0.96
CA VAL A 136 10.78 -13.25 0.04
C VAL A 136 10.19 -11.94 0.58
N MET A 137 10.40 -11.64 1.85
CA MET A 137 9.92 -10.42 2.51
C MET A 137 11.08 -9.47 2.76
N MET A 138 10.79 -8.16 2.83
CA MET A 138 11.77 -7.19 3.26
C MET A 138 12.24 -7.48 4.68
N ARG A 139 13.49 -7.14 4.96
CA ARG A 139 14.03 -7.05 6.32
C ARG A 139 13.81 -5.66 6.88
N TRP A 140 13.79 -5.56 8.20
CA TRP A 140 13.71 -4.25 8.88
C TRP A 140 14.89 -3.34 8.56
N SER A 141 16.08 -3.89 8.29
CA SER A 141 17.24 -3.11 7.83
C SER A 141 17.03 -2.47 6.45
N GLU A 142 16.36 -3.17 5.53
CA GLU A 142 16.00 -2.68 4.19
C GLU A 142 14.91 -1.62 4.27
N ALA A 143 13.91 -1.84 5.13
CA ALA A 143 12.89 -0.85 5.45
C ALA A 143 13.51 0.45 6.00
N ARG A 144 14.43 0.37 6.97
CA ARG A 144 15.15 1.54 7.51
C ARG A 144 16.01 2.24 6.46
N ALA A 145 16.74 1.49 5.62
CA ALA A 145 17.52 2.07 4.53
C ALA A 145 16.64 2.80 3.51
N ALA A 146 15.47 2.26 3.20
CA ALA A 146 14.51 2.87 2.28
C ALA A 146 13.87 4.15 2.85
N ILE A 147 13.63 4.20 4.17
CA ILE A 147 13.19 5.41 4.90
C ILE A 147 14.30 6.47 4.87
N GLU A 148 15.53 6.11 5.21
CA GLU A 148 16.68 7.03 5.19
C GLU A 148 16.90 7.63 3.80
N ALA A 149 16.72 6.84 2.74
CA ALA A 149 16.81 7.29 1.36
C ALA A 149 15.61 8.15 0.90
N GLY A 150 14.55 8.30 1.72
CA GLY A 150 13.35 9.06 1.38
C GLY A 150 12.48 8.44 0.29
N THR A 151 12.61 7.13 0.07
CA THR A 151 11.86 6.40 -0.98
C THR A 151 10.61 5.73 -0.45
N PHE A 152 10.62 5.32 0.82
CA PHE A 152 9.51 4.62 1.45
C PHE A 152 9.23 5.16 2.85
N GLU A 153 7.95 5.27 3.17
CA GLU A 153 7.42 5.27 4.53
C GLU A 153 6.85 3.89 4.86
N VAL A 154 6.98 3.42 6.11
CA VAL A 154 6.59 2.06 6.52
C VAL A 154 5.44 2.10 7.52
N HIS A 155 4.35 1.41 7.22
CA HIS A 155 3.10 1.48 7.99
C HIS A 155 2.45 0.10 8.19
N CYS A 156 1.37 0.05 8.98
CA CYS A 156 0.76 -1.20 9.41
C CYS A 156 -0.07 -1.88 8.31
N HIS A 157 0.22 -3.16 8.04
CA HIS A 157 -0.67 -4.10 7.32
C HIS A 157 -1.07 -5.28 8.20
N THR A 158 -1.30 -5.03 9.50
CA THR A 158 -1.49 -6.04 10.56
C THR A 158 -0.21 -6.82 10.88
N HIS A 159 -0.30 -7.73 11.85
CA HIS A 159 0.79 -8.60 12.26
C HIS A 159 0.80 -9.93 11.51
N THR A 160 -0.37 -10.56 11.33
CA THR A 160 -0.43 -11.92 10.78
C THR A 160 -0.99 -12.00 9.36
N HIS A 161 -1.58 -10.91 8.85
CA HIS A 161 -2.33 -10.89 7.58
C HIS A 161 -3.58 -11.81 7.58
N THR A 162 -4.04 -12.23 8.76
CA THR A 162 -5.21 -13.11 8.90
C THR A 162 -6.50 -12.39 8.50
N ARG A 163 -7.33 -13.08 7.72
CA ARG A 163 -8.69 -12.63 7.38
C ARG A 163 -9.67 -12.94 8.51
N TRP A 164 -9.54 -12.25 9.63
CA TRP A 164 -10.30 -12.51 10.86
C TRP A 164 -11.82 -12.55 10.62
N LEU A 165 -12.37 -11.66 9.80
CA LEU A 165 -13.80 -11.64 9.46
C LEU A 165 -14.29 -12.95 8.80
N GLN A 166 -13.43 -13.65 8.06
CA GLN A 166 -13.76 -14.86 7.29
C GLN A 166 -13.54 -16.16 8.08
N ARG A 167 -13.09 -16.08 9.33
CA ARG A 167 -12.89 -17.25 10.20
C ARG A 167 -14.24 -17.80 10.69
N GLN A 168 -14.85 -18.66 9.89
CA GLN A 168 -16.17 -19.26 10.15
C GLN A 168 -16.18 -20.23 11.34
N ASP A 169 -15.00 -20.70 11.74
CA ASP A 169 -14.78 -21.53 12.91
C ASP A 169 -14.83 -20.74 14.24
N LEU A 170 -14.85 -19.41 14.17
CA LEU A 170 -14.86 -18.50 15.31
C LEU A 170 -16.19 -17.74 15.39
N ASP A 171 -16.66 -17.50 16.61
CA ASP A 171 -17.79 -16.60 16.84
C ASP A 171 -17.40 -15.11 16.64
N ARG A 172 -18.36 -14.19 16.83
CA ARG A 172 -18.10 -12.76 16.66
C ARG A 172 -17.08 -12.21 17.67
N ALA A 173 -17.16 -12.63 18.93
CA ALA A 173 -16.27 -12.15 19.99
C ALA A 173 -14.84 -12.64 19.76
N GLN A 174 -14.67 -13.91 19.41
CA GLN A 174 -13.38 -14.51 19.10
C GLN A 174 -12.71 -13.85 17.87
N ARG A 175 -13.49 -13.53 16.83
CA ARG A 175 -12.96 -12.78 15.67
C ARG A 175 -12.52 -11.36 16.05
N ARG A 176 -13.30 -10.69 16.91
CA ARG A 176 -12.96 -9.35 17.42
C ARG A 176 -11.70 -9.38 18.27
N ASP A 177 -11.57 -10.34 19.18
CA ASP A 177 -10.37 -10.52 20.00
C ASP A 177 -9.14 -10.87 19.16
N GLY A 178 -9.33 -11.64 18.09
CA GLY A 178 -8.27 -11.97 17.13
C GLY A 178 -7.68 -10.73 16.46
N ILE A 179 -8.52 -9.88 15.86
CA ILE A 179 -8.03 -8.63 15.24
C ILE A 179 -7.46 -7.65 16.28
N ASP A 180 -8.01 -7.60 17.49
CA ASP A 180 -7.48 -6.77 18.57
C ASP A 180 -6.03 -7.14 18.94
N GLN A 181 -5.79 -8.43 19.19
CA GLN A 181 -4.45 -8.94 19.50
C GLN A 181 -3.48 -8.76 18.33
N ASP A 182 -3.96 -8.95 17.10
CA ASP A 182 -3.19 -8.78 15.88
C ASP A 182 -2.71 -7.32 15.72
N LEU A 183 -3.61 -6.35 15.85
CA LEU A 183 -3.26 -4.93 15.80
C LEU A 183 -2.37 -4.51 16.96
N ALA A 184 -2.63 -4.99 18.18
CA ALA A 184 -1.78 -4.71 19.35
C ALA A 184 -0.34 -5.17 19.10
N ARG A 185 -0.16 -6.38 18.58
CA ARG A 185 1.15 -6.94 18.25
C ARG A 185 1.83 -6.19 17.13
N ALA A 186 1.09 -5.81 16.08
CA ALA A 186 1.63 -5.02 14.98
C ALA A 186 2.17 -3.67 15.47
N ARG A 187 1.43 -2.97 16.34
CA ARG A 187 1.88 -1.71 16.95
C ARG A 187 3.14 -1.90 17.78
N GLN A 188 3.20 -2.96 18.59
CA GLN A 188 4.40 -3.26 19.39
C GLN A 188 5.64 -3.45 18.51
N VAL A 189 5.52 -4.21 17.42
CA VAL A 189 6.64 -4.46 16.51
C VAL A 189 7.06 -3.18 15.79
N LEU A 190 6.11 -2.41 15.24
CA LEU A 190 6.43 -1.13 14.58
C LEU A 190 7.12 -0.16 15.53
N GLN A 191 6.62 -0.03 16.77
CA GLN A 191 7.22 0.81 17.79
C GLN A 191 8.66 0.40 18.12
N ALA A 192 8.93 -0.91 18.20
CA ALA A 192 10.27 -1.43 18.47
C ALA A 192 11.24 -1.23 17.29
N GLN A 193 10.74 -1.33 16.06
CA GLN A 193 11.56 -1.33 14.84
C GLN A 193 11.82 0.06 14.27
N LEU A 194 10.85 0.97 14.43
CA LEU A 194 10.84 2.30 13.81
C LEU A 194 10.83 3.44 14.85
N GLY A 195 10.59 3.14 16.13
CA GLY A 195 10.54 4.16 17.19
C GLY A 195 9.22 4.94 17.25
N GLU A 196 8.33 4.75 16.29
CA GLU A 196 6.99 5.34 16.28
C GLU A 196 6.00 4.45 15.52
N VAL A 197 4.71 4.73 15.73
CA VAL A 197 3.62 4.06 15.01
C VAL A 197 2.62 5.10 14.55
N SER A 198 2.49 5.27 13.24
CA SER A 198 1.47 6.13 12.65
C SER A 198 0.05 5.71 13.06
N ASP A 199 -0.91 6.60 12.82
CA ASP A 199 -2.34 6.34 12.91
C ASP A 199 -2.95 5.77 11.62
N THR A 200 -2.14 5.20 10.73
CA THR A 200 -2.60 4.63 9.47
C THR A 200 -2.53 3.09 9.48
N LEU A 201 -3.60 2.46 8.99
CA LEU A 201 -3.73 1.02 8.82
C LEU A 201 -4.20 0.71 7.41
N CYS A 202 -3.61 -0.30 6.77
CA CYS A 202 -4.13 -0.89 5.56
C CYS A 202 -4.76 -2.25 5.86
N TRP A 203 -6.01 -2.47 5.44
CA TRP A 203 -6.71 -3.72 5.68
C TRP A 203 -6.24 -4.84 4.74
N PRO A 204 -5.76 -5.98 5.24
CA PRO A 204 -5.52 -7.18 4.44
C PRO A 204 -6.75 -7.51 3.60
N TYR A 205 -6.57 -7.68 2.29
CA TYR A 205 -7.63 -7.96 1.31
C TYR A 205 -8.76 -6.91 1.23
N GLY A 206 -8.70 -5.82 2.01
CA GLY A 206 -9.83 -4.91 2.23
C GLY A 206 -10.98 -5.54 3.02
N ASP A 207 -10.67 -6.52 3.87
CA ASP A 207 -11.64 -7.30 4.64
C ASP A 207 -11.81 -6.69 6.03
N PHE A 208 -12.92 -5.98 6.25
CA PHE A 208 -13.23 -5.33 7.52
C PHE A 208 -14.73 -5.12 7.66
N ASP A 209 -15.18 -4.95 8.90
CA ASP A 209 -16.53 -4.54 9.26
C ASP A 209 -16.49 -3.45 10.35
N GLN A 210 -17.66 -3.16 10.95
CA GLN A 210 -17.76 -2.16 12.00
C GLN A 210 -16.96 -2.53 13.26
N ASP A 211 -16.88 -3.82 13.59
CA ASP A 211 -16.09 -4.27 14.74
C ASP A 211 -14.60 -4.01 14.52
N HIS A 212 -14.10 -4.29 13.32
CA HIS A 212 -12.71 -4.04 12.94
C HIS A 212 -12.35 -2.55 13.00
N ILE A 213 -13.25 -1.67 12.53
CA ILE A 213 -13.06 -0.21 12.60
C ILE A 213 -12.97 0.25 14.06
N GLU A 214 -13.85 -0.24 14.92
CA GLU A 214 -13.85 0.13 16.35
C GLU A 214 -12.57 -0.33 17.07
N VAL A 215 -12.11 -1.55 16.78
CA VAL A 215 -10.84 -2.07 17.29
C VAL A 215 -9.68 -1.21 16.77
N ALA A 216 -9.63 -0.91 15.47
CA ALA A 216 -8.59 -0.07 14.89
C ALA A 216 -8.53 1.32 15.55
N ARG A 217 -9.69 1.96 15.77
CA ARG A 217 -9.79 3.24 16.49
C ARG A 217 -9.29 3.13 17.93
N ALA A 218 -9.62 2.06 18.65
CA ALA A 218 -9.15 1.83 20.02
C ALA A 218 -7.61 1.71 20.09
N HIS A 219 -6.99 1.20 19.02
CA HIS A 219 -5.53 1.15 18.84
C HIS A 219 -4.93 2.44 18.27
N GLY A 220 -5.73 3.50 18.08
CA GLY A 220 -5.28 4.80 17.59
C GLY A 220 -5.13 4.92 16.08
N PHE A 221 -5.62 3.94 15.30
CA PHE A 221 -5.67 4.07 13.84
C PHE A 221 -6.89 4.90 13.41
N ARG A 222 -6.65 5.92 12.59
CA ARG A 222 -7.63 6.90 12.10
C ARG A 222 -7.79 6.86 10.58
N TYR A 223 -6.71 6.55 9.86
CA TYR A 223 -6.70 6.50 8.40
C TYR A 223 -6.66 5.04 7.94
N LEU A 224 -7.77 4.55 7.40
CA LEU A 224 -7.95 3.13 7.07
C LEU A 224 -8.00 2.94 5.54
N HIS A 225 -6.95 2.33 5.01
CA HIS A 225 -6.79 2.05 3.59
C HIS A 225 -7.49 0.74 3.21
N THR A 226 -8.27 0.79 2.13
CA THR A 226 -9.10 -0.32 1.65
C THR A 226 -8.68 -0.79 0.27
N THR A 227 -9.19 -1.93 -0.20
CA THR A 227 -9.03 -2.37 -1.60
C THR A 227 -10.16 -1.86 -2.51
N HIS A 228 -11.07 -1.02 -1.99
CA HIS A 228 -12.23 -0.52 -2.75
C HIS A 228 -11.81 0.51 -3.79
N PRO A 229 -12.01 0.24 -5.10
CA PRO A 229 -11.49 1.10 -6.16
C PRO A 229 -12.53 2.08 -6.72
N PHE A 230 -13.72 2.12 -6.12
CA PHE A 230 -14.90 2.82 -6.64
C PHE A 230 -15.37 3.95 -5.73
N GLY A 231 -14.43 4.72 -5.20
CA GLY A 231 -14.70 5.98 -4.52
C GLY A 231 -13.62 7.00 -4.83
N ARG A 232 -13.76 8.20 -4.25
CA ARG A 232 -12.82 9.29 -4.40
C ARG A 232 -12.37 9.77 -3.03
N ASN A 233 -11.06 9.94 -2.89
CA ASN A 233 -10.51 10.61 -1.72
C ASN A 233 -10.54 12.10 -1.98
N VAL A 234 -11.40 12.81 -1.27
CA VAL A 234 -11.63 14.26 -1.39
C VAL A 234 -11.33 14.94 -0.06
N VAL A 235 -11.18 16.26 -0.09
CA VAL A 235 -11.10 17.07 1.13
C VAL A 235 -12.35 16.82 2.00
N GLY A 236 -12.16 16.51 3.28
CA GLY A 236 -13.23 16.14 4.22
C GLY A 236 -13.83 14.76 3.96
N GLY A 237 -13.19 13.92 3.14
CA GLY A 237 -13.63 12.55 2.89
C GLY A 237 -13.48 11.64 4.11
N ASP A 238 -14.14 10.47 4.06
CA ASP A 238 -14.13 9.47 5.14
C ASP A 238 -12.71 8.89 5.34
N PRO A 239 -12.02 9.21 6.46
CA PRO A 239 -10.67 8.71 6.70
C PRO A 239 -10.66 7.20 6.97
N GLU A 240 -11.80 6.58 7.27
CA GLU A 240 -11.92 5.15 7.56
C GLU A 240 -12.22 4.30 6.33
N ARG A 241 -12.36 4.94 5.17
CA ARG A 241 -12.62 4.28 3.89
C ARG A 241 -11.81 4.92 2.78
N ILE A 242 -10.49 4.89 2.93
CA ILE A 242 -9.59 5.39 1.89
C ILE A 242 -9.63 4.45 0.68
N TYR A 243 -10.03 5.01 -0.46
CA TYR A 243 -10.22 4.29 -1.71
C TYR A 243 -8.91 4.18 -2.47
N ARG A 244 -8.61 2.97 -2.96
CA ARG A 244 -7.39 2.68 -3.71
C ARG A 244 -7.71 1.86 -4.94
N PHE A 245 -6.97 2.06 -6.02
CA PHE A 245 -7.10 1.20 -7.19
C PHE A 245 -5.80 0.46 -7.49
N ALA A 246 -5.96 -0.83 -7.81
CA ALA A 246 -4.85 -1.69 -8.20
C ALA A 246 -4.19 -1.18 -9.48
N ILE A 247 -2.86 -1.10 -9.44
CA ILE A 247 -2.04 -0.90 -10.63
C ILE A 247 -1.91 -2.21 -11.40
N ARG A 248 -1.78 -2.10 -12.72
CA ARG A 248 -1.62 -3.23 -13.62
C ARG A 248 -0.26 -3.19 -14.26
N ASN A 249 0.25 -4.36 -14.67
CA ASN A 249 1.44 -4.49 -15.50
C ASN A 249 1.21 -3.90 -16.90
N ARG A 250 1.19 -2.57 -16.99
CA ARG A 250 0.90 -1.78 -18.18
C ARG A 250 1.76 -0.51 -18.14
N PRO A 251 2.11 0.07 -19.30
CA PRO A 251 2.96 1.26 -19.33
C PRO A 251 2.21 2.50 -18.81
N ALA A 252 2.96 3.58 -18.61
CA ALA A 252 2.47 4.90 -18.16
C ALA A 252 1.22 5.42 -18.87
N SER A 253 1.05 5.11 -20.17
CA SER A 253 -0.13 5.53 -20.94
C SER A 253 -1.44 4.98 -20.37
N TRP A 254 -1.40 3.80 -19.74
CA TRP A 254 -2.53 3.23 -19.02
C TRP A 254 -2.77 3.97 -17.70
N LEU A 255 -1.72 4.21 -16.90
CA LEU A 255 -1.83 4.92 -15.62
C LEU A 255 -2.39 6.34 -15.82
N ARG A 256 -1.89 7.06 -16.82
CA ARG A 256 -2.41 8.39 -17.21
C ARG A 256 -3.92 8.36 -17.47
N LYS A 257 -4.39 7.39 -18.25
CA LYS A 257 -5.84 7.23 -18.54
C LYS A 257 -6.61 6.90 -17.27
N ARG A 258 -6.08 6.02 -16.42
CA ARG A 258 -6.72 5.61 -15.15
C ARG A 258 -6.86 6.78 -14.18
N ILE A 259 -5.81 7.58 -14.03
CA ILE A 259 -5.82 8.81 -13.22
C ILE A 259 -6.80 9.82 -13.80
N ALA A 260 -6.78 10.07 -15.11
CA ALA A 260 -7.73 11.00 -15.73
C ALA A 260 -9.20 10.60 -15.48
N GLN A 261 -9.49 9.29 -15.47
CA GLN A 261 -10.82 8.77 -15.13
C GLN A 261 -11.20 8.99 -13.66
N SER A 262 -10.26 8.81 -12.70
CA SER A 262 -10.55 9.01 -11.27
C SER A 262 -10.75 10.49 -10.91
N TYR A 263 -10.08 11.40 -11.64
CA TYR A 263 -10.23 12.85 -11.43
C TYR A 263 -11.49 13.46 -12.06
N HIS A 264 -12.14 12.78 -13.00
CA HIS A 264 -13.24 13.38 -13.75
C HIS A 264 -14.49 13.57 -12.86
N PRO A 265 -15.00 14.80 -12.68
CA PRO A 265 -16.04 15.09 -11.68
C PRO A 265 -17.38 14.41 -11.95
N LEU A 266 -17.72 14.12 -13.22
CA LEU A 266 -18.95 13.42 -13.60
C LEU A 266 -18.73 11.93 -13.97
N LEU A 267 -17.77 11.64 -14.87
CA LEU A 267 -17.48 10.27 -15.30
C LEU A 267 -16.93 9.37 -14.19
N GLY A 268 -16.17 9.92 -13.24
CA GLY A 268 -15.65 9.16 -12.10
C GLY A 268 -16.78 8.56 -11.26
N PRO A 269 -17.68 9.38 -10.69
CA PRO A 269 -18.84 8.90 -9.94
C PRO A 269 -19.76 7.95 -10.72
N LEU A 270 -20.02 8.24 -12.00
CA LEU A 270 -20.84 7.36 -12.85
C LEU A 270 -20.20 5.99 -13.06
N PHE A 271 -18.91 5.95 -13.39
CA PHE A 271 -18.16 4.70 -13.54
C PHE A 271 -18.10 3.91 -12.24
N ASN A 272 -17.80 4.59 -11.12
CA ASN A 272 -17.75 3.99 -9.79
C ASN A 272 -19.10 3.41 -9.39
N GLY A 273 -20.19 4.16 -9.55
CA GLY A 273 -21.55 3.71 -9.26
C GLY A 273 -21.95 2.48 -10.08
N PHE A 274 -21.66 2.49 -11.38
CA PHE A 274 -21.94 1.35 -12.25
C PHE A 274 -21.14 0.10 -11.84
N LYS A 275 -19.83 0.24 -11.60
CA LYS A 275 -18.96 -0.89 -11.25
C LYS A 275 -19.21 -1.42 -9.84
N ALA A 276 -19.49 -0.56 -8.87
CA ALA A 276 -19.87 -0.97 -7.52
C ALA A 276 -21.14 -1.83 -7.54
N ARG A 277 -22.17 -1.43 -8.31
CA ARG A 277 -23.39 -2.24 -8.52
C ARG A 277 -23.09 -3.60 -9.15
N GLN A 278 -22.26 -3.65 -10.20
CA GLN A 278 -21.85 -4.93 -10.81
C GLN A 278 -21.15 -5.87 -9.81
N LYS A 279 -20.40 -5.31 -8.86
CA LYS A 279 -19.66 -6.07 -7.85
C LYS A 279 -20.40 -6.24 -6.52
N LYS A 280 -21.66 -5.81 -6.42
CA LYS A 280 -22.45 -5.80 -5.17
C LYS A 280 -21.73 -5.07 -4.01
N MET A 281 -20.98 -4.01 -4.34
CA MET A 281 -20.31 -3.14 -3.39
C MET A 281 -21.08 -1.82 -3.24
N VAL A 282 -20.95 -1.18 -2.08
CA VAL A 282 -21.46 0.19 -1.88
C VAL A 282 -20.53 1.16 -2.64
N PRO A 283 -21.05 2.02 -3.54
CA PRO A 283 -20.23 3.02 -4.20
C PRO A 283 -19.73 4.05 -3.19
N GLY A 284 -18.47 4.45 -3.31
CA GLY A 284 -17.94 5.62 -2.59
C GLY A 284 -18.35 6.94 -3.26
N PRO A 285 -18.12 8.07 -2.59
CA PRO A 285 -18.34 9.41 -3.14
C PRO A 285 -17.46 9.71 -4.37
#